data_AF-A0A7S0LKQ7-F1
#
_entry.id   AF-A0A7S0LKQ7-F1
#
_cell.length_a   1.000
_cell.length_b   1.000
_cell.length_c   1.000
_cell.angle_alpha   90.00
_cell.angle_beta   90.00
_cell.angle_gamma   90.00
#
_symmetry.space_group_name_H-M   'P 1'
#
loop_
_entity.id
_entity.type
_entity.pdbx_description
1 polymer ?
#
loop_
_entity_poly.entity_id
_entity_poly.type
_entity_poly.pdbx_seq_one_letter_code
_entity_poly.pdbx_strand_id
1 'polypeptide(L)'
;SRPAPPALPAPPAPPSPLSPPVHPGMRCATLQARATQRIREAFISPPTSQANWWTRGDCLSGPLAVPLRPMADFTKCASLRGADLRGVSLAGATFGNVDLRDVNLECAQLQSAKFFGANLRGAHFHSANLRAAVFINVNLKDADFGEAMLSNAKITSFGHTNLVVGPLDGTSFERANLVNAEISAQEPSAKTSFVRASLIGTKLSQLVLTKARFEGADFSYMEGKHLEIDSCSFDYLTTFSGAIFEDCEFSRMNSQGLRMDGITLRRTTIFFSNLEGASLRNADLATAEFVKIQASRADFTGSLLRGTEFLRAVLVGAKFWKCDVFECVFIDCTLDLADFSAAMRLETAEFTFISKEPPRSTARMPIALEPKLLLANWP
;
A
#
# COMPACT_ATOMS: atom_id res chain seq x y z
N SER A 1 68.16 -22.77 72.26
CA SER A 1 67.14 -21.81 71.78
C SER A 1 66.58 -22.33 70.47
N ARG A 2 65.33 -22.81 70.47
CA ARG A 2 64.66 -23.38 69.28
C ARG A 2 64.51 -22.30 68.18
N PRO A 3 64.66 -22.66 66.88
CA PRO A 3 64.45 -21.71 65.79
C PRO A 3 62.96 -21.36 65.62
N ALA A 4 62.69 -20.10 65.30
CA ALA A 4 61.36 -19.55 65.09
C ALA A 4 60.69 -20.10 63.80
N PRO A 5 59.36 -20.22 63.77
CA PRO A 5 58.63 -20.78 62.62
C PRO A 5 58.54 -19.80 61.44
N PRO A 6 58.35 -20.29 60.19
CA PRO A 6 58.26 -19.46 59.00
C PRO A 6 56.94 -18.67 58.95
N ALA A 7 57.01 -17.44 58.42
CA ALA A 7 55.90 -16.51 58.28
C ALA A 7 54.84 -17.02 57.28
N LEU A 8 53.56 -16.85 57.64
CA LEU A 8 52.38 -17.15 56.81
C LEU A 8 52.26 -16.18 55.62
N PRO A 9 51.72 -16.61 54.46
CA PRO A 9 51.52 -15.75 53.30
C PRO A 9 50.36 -14.76 53.50
N ALA A 10 50.48 -13.57 52.90
CA ALA A 10 49.49 -12.50 52.96
C ALA A 10 48.15 -12.87 52.28
N PRO A 11 47.00 -12.35 52.76
CA PRO A 11 45.69 -12.63 52.17
C PRO A 11 45.52 -12.01 50.77
N PRO A 12 44.67 -12.59 49.91
CA PRO A 12 44.43 -12.08 48.55
C PRO A 12 43.68 -10.75 48.56
N ALA A 13 43.99 -9.89 47.58
CA ALA A 13 43.35 -8.59 47.39
C ALA A 13 41.84 -8.72 47.09
N PRO A 14 41.02 -7.73 47.51
CA PRO A 14 39.58 -7.75 47.25
C PRO A 14 39.27 -7.64 45.75
N PRO A 15 38.14 -8.21 45.27
CA PRO A 15 37.78 -8.17 43.87
C PRO A 15 37.47 -6.74 43.40
N SER A 16 37.94 -6.42 42.20
CA SER A 16 37.69 -5.17 41.48
C SER A 16 36.17 -4.88 41.39
N PRO A 17 35.72 -3.62 41.49
CA PRO A 17 34.31 -3.30 41.38
C PRO A 17 33.77 -3.73 40.01
N LEU A 18 32.66 -4.47 40.05
CA LEU A 18 31.85 -4.86 38.90
C LEU A 18 31.58 -3.63 38.01
N SER A 19 31.83 -3.79 36.71
CA SER A 19 31.46 -2.82 35.68
C SER A 19 29.98 -2.41 35.83
N PRO A 20 29.63 -1.12 35.71
CA PRO A 20 28.25 -0.68 35.85
C PRO A 20 27.37 -1.30 34.74
N PRO A 21 26.07 -1.48 34.98
CA PRO A 21 25.16 -2.01 33.98
C PRO A 21 25.19 -1.13 32.72
N VAL A 22 25.41 -1.76 31.57
CA VAL A 22 25.44 -1.08 30.27
C VAL A 22 24.05 -0.51 30.00
N HIS A 23 23.88 0.79 30.22
CA HIS A 23 22.68 1.52 29.82
C HIS A 23 22.45 1.37 28.30
N PRO A 24 21.21 1.14 27.84
CA PRO A 24 20.89 1.00 26.41
C PRO A 24 21.36 2.20 25.56
N GLY A 25 21.47 3.41 26.17
CA GLY A 25 22.00 4.61 25.51
C GLY A 25 23.48 4.55 25.09
N MET A 26 24.34 3.75 25.76
CA MET A 26 25.75 3.62 25.37
C MET A 26 25.95 2.74 24.12
N ARG A 27 25.03 1.79 23.86
CA ARG A 27 25.07 0.94 22.67
C ARG A 27 24.73 1.74 21.40
N CYS A 28 23.77 2.68 21.47
CA CYS A 28 23.48 3.60 20.37
C CYS A 28 24.66 4.52 20.04
N ALA A 29 25.29 5.13 21.06
CA ALA A 29 26.43 6.03 20.85
C ALA A 29 27.64 5.33 20.20
N THR A 30 27.92 4.08 20.59
CA THR A 30 29.02 3.28 20.01
C THR A 30 28.71 2.77 18.60
N LEU A 31 27.45 2.44 18.28
CA LEU A 31 27.02 2.08 16.93
C LEU A 31 27.10 3.30 15.99
N GLN A 32 26.64 4.47 16.45
CA GLN A 32 26.71 5.72 15.70
C GLN A 32 28.15 6.14 15.43
N ALA A 33 29.04 6.05 16.43
CA ALA A 33 30.47 6.34 16.24
C ALA A 33 31.14 5.39 15.22
N ARG A 34 30.81 4.09 15.24
CA ARG A 34 31.30 3.12 14.26
C ARG A 34 30.72 3.34 12.87
N ALA A 35 29.45 3.71 12.75
CA ALA A 35 28.83 4.08 11.49
C ALA A 35 29.49 5.34 10.92
N THR A 36 29.67 6.38 11.73
CA THR A 36 30.40 7.61 11.33
C THR A 36 31.84 7.31 10.90
N GLN A 37 32.55 6.43 11.61
CA GLN A 37 33.91 6.03 11.23
C GLN A 37 33.92 5.26 9.91
N ARG A 38 32.98 4.33 9.69
CA ARG A 38 32.87 3.58 8.42
C ARG A 38 32.45 4.45 7.25
N ILE A 39 31.58 5.43 7.50
CA ILE A 39 31.24 6.49 6.54
C ILE A 39 32.46 7.36 6.24
N ARG A 40 33.43 7.52 7.15
CA ARG A 40 34.71 8.21 6.84
C ARG A 40 35.67 7.29 6.06
N GLU A 41 35.76 6.01 6.42
CA GLU A 41 36.65 5.02 5.79
C GLU A 41 36.25 4.68 4.35
N ALA A 42 34.95 4.73 4.03
CA ALA A 42 34.46 4.56 2.65
C ALA A 42 34.91 5.71 1.71
N PHE A 43 35.48 6.81 2.24
CA PHE A 43 35.81 8.02 1.49
C PHE A 43 37.29 8.40 1.70
N ILE A 44 38.21 7.67 1.08
CA ILE A 44 39.60 8.10 0.95
C ILE A 44 39.67 9.27 -0.06
N SER A 45 39.63 10.51 0.45
CA SER A 45 40.24 11.78 -0.06
C SER A 45 39.26 12.98 0.01
N PRO A 46 39.71 14.16 0.51
CA PRO A 46 38.85 15.35 0.64
C PRO A 46 38.40 15.88 -0.73
N PRO A 47 37.18 16.44 -0.86
CA PRO A 47 36.74 17.04 -2.11
C PRO A 47 37.44 18.38 -2.35
N THR A 48 38.13 18.50 -3.47
CA THR A 48 38.43 19.78 -4.12
C THR A 48 37.17 20.27 -4.84
N SER A 49 36.84 21.54 -4.64
CA SER A 49 35.78 22.36 -5.25
C SER A 49 34.42 22.39 -4.53
N GLN A 50 34.07 23.63 -4.18
CA GLN A 50 32.79 24.08 -3.62
C GLN A 50 31.64 23.79 -4.59
N ALA A 51 30.59 23.14 -4.10
CA ALA A 51 29.29 23.18 -4.76
C ALA A 51 28.21 23.46 -3.71
N ASN A 52 27.71 24.69 -3.73
CA ASN A 52 26.63 25.17 -2.88
C ASN A 52 25.28 24.75 -3.47
N TRP A 53 24.56 23.83 -2.82
CA TRP A 53 23.18 23.49 -3.16
C TRP A 53 22.32 23.31 -1.91
N TRP A 54 21.79 24.39 -1.34
CA TRP A 54 20.64 24.35 -0.43
C TRP A 54 19.83 25.65 -0.52
N THR A 55 18.50 25.54 -0.69
CA THR A 55 17.51 26.41 -0.02
C THR A 55 16.13 25.74 -0.01
N ARG A 56 15.75 25.17 1.15
CA ARG A 56 14.51 25.46 1.91
C ARG A 56 14.27 24.40 3.00
N GLY A 57 14.16 24.88 4.24
CA GLY A 57 13.26 24.35 5.27
C GLY A 57 13.78 23.21 6.15
N ASP A 58 14.39 23.58 7.28
CA ASP A 58 14.26 22.94 8.61
C ASP A 58 14.46 21.43 8.74
N CYS A 59 15.70 20.94 8.60
CA CYS A 59 16.12 19.62 9.14
C CYS A 59 17.58 19.56 9.63
N LEU A 60 18.27 20.70 9.80
CA LEU A 60 19.70 20.70 10.15
C LEU A 60 19.92 21.04 11.63
N SER A 61 19.94 20.02 12.49
CA SER A 61 20.72 20.07 13.74
C SER A 61 21.23 18.68 14.14
N GLY A 62 22.31 18.24 13.49
CA GLY A 62 23.02 17.01 13.84
C GLY A 62 24.47 17.00 13.30
N PRO A 63 25.43 16.35 14.00
CA PRO A 63 26.88 16.51 13.77
C PRO A 63 27.44 15.82 12.51
N LEU A 64 26.60 15.43 11.55
CA LEU A 64 26.99 14.77 10.30
C LEU A 64 26.74 15.65 9.06
N ALA A 65 26.87 16.97 9.20
CA ALA A 65 26.91 17.93 8.09
C ALA A 65 28.22 17.84 7.26
N VAL A 66 28.74 16.63 7.04
CA VAL A 66 29.81 16.39 6.07
C VAL A 66 29.13 16.11 4.73
N PRO A 67 29.36 16.89 3.67
CA PRO A 67 28.80 16.61 2.36
C PRO A 67 29.37 15.28 1.87
N LEU A 68 28.55 14.22 1.89
CA LEU A 68 28.91 12.94 1.29
C LEU A 68 28.84 13.08 -0.23
N ARG A 69 29.77 12.42 -0.94
CA ARG A 69 29.79 12.44 -2.41
C ARG A 69 28.55 11.71 -2.94
N PRO A 70 27.89 12.23 -3.99
CA PRO A 70 27.00 11.44 -4.81
C PRO A 70 27.72 10.16 -5.27
N MET A 71 27.00 9.05 -5.38
CA MET A 71 27.50 7.75 -5.87
C MET A 71 28.47 7.02 -4.92
N ALA A 72 28.40 7.29 -3.61
CA ALA A 72 29.16 6.56 -2.61
C ALA A 72 28.88 5.04 -2.65
N ASP A 73 29.93 4.22 -2.54
CA ASP A 73 29.82 2.76 -2.53
C ASP A 73 29.99 2.20 -1.12
N PHE A 74 28.90 1.68 -0.56
CA PHE A 74 28.85 1.05 0.76
C PHE A 74 28.83 -0.48 0.68
N THR A 75 29.05 -1.10 -0.48
CA THR A 75 29.02 -2.57 -0.63
C THR A 75 30.06 -3.30 0.23
N LYS A 76 31.16 -2.61 0.60
CA LYS A 76 32.17 -3.14 1.53
C LYS A 76 31.82 -2.91 3.00
N CYS A 77 30.79 -2.12 3.29
CA CYS A 77 30.33 -1.86 4.64
C CYS A 77 29.38 -2.98 5.08
N ALA A 78 29.81 -3.80 6.05
CA ALA A 78 28.97 -4.90 6.52
C ALA A 78 27.70 -4.43 7.25
N SER A 79 27.71 -3.26 7.89
CA SER A 79 26.57 -2.77 8.67
C SER A 79 26.65 -1.27 8.96
N LEU A 80 25.49 -0.60 8.79
CA LEU A 80 25.16 0.75 9.26
C LEU A 80 23.89 0.72 10.14
N ARG A 81 23.68 -0.40 10.85
CA ARG A 81 22.51 -0.59 11.70
C ARG A 81 22.37 0.53 12.74
N GLY A 82 21.18 1.11 12.83
CA GLY A 82 20.86 2.18 13.79
C GLY A 82 21.59 3.50 13.52
N ALA A 83 22.24 3.66 12.36
CA ALA A 83 22.96 4.88 12.05
C ALA A 83 22.00 6.05 11.84
N ASP A 84 22.38 7.22 12.34
CA ASP A 84 21.69 8.47 12.09
C ASP A 84 22.26 9.12 10.82
N LEU A 85 21.48 9.11 9.75
CA LEU A 85 21.80 9.64 8.42
C LEU A 85 20.76 10.68 7.97
N ARG A 86 20.13 11.36 8.93
CA ARG A 86 19.11 12.37 8.65
C ARG A 86 19.64 13.52 7.81
N GLY A 87 18.88 13.91 6.79
CA GLY A 87 19.20 15.01 5.88
C GLY A 87 20.46 14.80 5.01
N VAL A 88 21.10 13.63 5.09
CA VAL A 88 22.37 13.39 4.40
C VAL A 88 22.13 13.24 2.88
N SER A 89 23.07 13.74 2.09
CA SER A 89 23.07 13.53 0.64
C SER A 89 23.78 12.24 0.24
N LEU A 90 23.01 11.25 -0.19
CA LEU A 90 23.44 9.92 -0.61
C LEU A 90 22.91 9.59 -2.01
N ALA A 91 22.72 10.62 -2.84
CA ALA A 91 22.21 10.46 -4.21
C ALA A 91 23.11 9.52 -5.01
N GLY A 92 22.53 8.48 -5.62
CA GLY A 92 23.23 7.47 -6.39
C GLY A 92 24.05 6.47 -5.57
N ALA A 93 24.03 6.55 -4.24
CA ALA A 93 24.80 5.65 -3.38
C ALA A 93 24.37 4.18 -3.53
N THR A 94 25.30 3.25 -3.33
CA THR A 94 25.04 1.81 -3.43
C THR A 94 25.22 1.13 -2.09
N PHE A 95 24.16 0.47 -1.60
CA PHE A 95 24.07 -0.25 -0.32
C PHE A 95 23.89 -1.76 -0.53
N GLY A 96 24.66 -2.36 -1.45
CA GLY A 96 24.51 -3.77 -1.77
C GLY A 96 24.79 -4.69 -0.57
N ASN A 97 23.80 -5.51 -0.18
CA ASN A 97 23.87 -6.46 0.95
C ASN A 97 24.25 -5.85 2.31
N VAL A 98 24.05 -4.54 2.49
CA VAL A 98 24.37 -3.84 3.74
C VAL A 98 23.26 -4.08 4.77
N ASP A 99 23.65 -4.33 6.03
CA ASP A 99 22.72 -4.28 7.15
C ASP A 99 22.41 -2.82 7.54
N LEU A 100 21.24 -2.35 7.12
CA LEU A 100 20.68 -1.01 7.35
C LEU A 100 19.50 -1.04 8.33
N ARG A 101 19.41 -2.08 9.17
CA ARG A 101 18.29 -2.19 10.13
C ARG A 101 18.21 -0.95 11.02
N ASP A 102 17.01 -0.50 11.31
CA ASP A 102 16.75 0.62 12.23
C ASP A 102 17.50 1.93 11.85
N VAL A 103 17.96 2.07 10.60
CA VAL A 103 18.68 3.27 10.14
C VAL A 103 17.73 4.45 10.05
N ASN A 104 18.19 5.64 10.46
CA ASN A 104 17.40 6.86 10.30
C ASN A 104 17.86 7.64 9.06
N LEU A 105 17.04 7.65 8.02
CA LEU A 105 17.22 8.36 6.75
C LEU A 105 16.15 9.46 6.54
N GLU A 106 15.55 9.95 7.62
CA GLU A 106 14.57 11.04 7.56
C GLU A 106 15.16 12.25 6.81
N CYS A 107 14.40 12.78 5.86
CA CYS A 107 14.79 13.90 4.98
C CYS A 107 16.07 13.68 4.15
N ALA A 108 16.62 12.45 4.09
CA ALA A 108 17.82 12.15 3.31
C ALA A 108 17.57 12.28 1.80
N GLN A 109 18.61 12.68 1.05
CA GLN A 109 18.58 12.77 -0.40
C GLN A 109 19.17 11.48 -1.00
N LEU A 110 18.30 10.57 -1.46
CA LEU A 110 18.61 9.20 -1.89
C LEU A 110 18.22 8.97 -3.36
N GLN A 111 18.18 10.02 -4.17
CA GLN A 111 17.78 9.91 -5.56
C GLN A 111 18.69 8.93 -6.29
N SER A 112 18.13 7.98 -7.03
CA SER A 112 18.88 6.92 -7.73
C SER A 112 19.75 6.02 -6.83
N ALA A 113 19.56 6.04 -5.50
CA ALA A 113 20.26 5.13 -4.60
C ALA A 113 19.85 3.67 -4.86
N LYS A 114 20.78 2.74 -4.61
CA LYS A 114 20.67 1.33 -4.97
C LYS A 114 20.81 0.47 -3.72
N PHE A 115 19.76 -0.29 -3.37
CA PHE A 115 19.69 -1.07 -2.13
C PHE A 115 19.73 -2.59 -2.36
N PHE A 116 20.30 -3.10 -3.46
CA PHE A 116 20.24 -4.53 -3.80
C PHE A 116 20.58 -5.46 -2.61
N GLY A 117 19.63 -6.31 -2.19
CA GLY A 117 19.87 -7.26 -1.09
C GLY A 117 20.02 -6.64 0.31
N ALA A 118 19.85 -5.33 0.46
CA ALA A 118 20.00 -4.65 1.75
C ALA A 118 18.92 -5.06 2.75
N ASN A 119 19.28 -5.11 4.03
CA ASN A 119 18.32 -5.29 5.11
C ASN A 119 17.95 -3.93 5.69
N LEU A 120 16.80 -3.41 5.29
CA LEU A 120 16.24 -2.12 5.69
C LEU A 120 15.10 -2.29 6.71
N ARG A 121 15.06 -3.41 7.44
CA ARG A 121 14.01 -3.65 8.42
C ARG A 121 14.01 -2.53 9.46
N GLY A 122 12.86 -1.90 9.70
CA GLY A 122 12.72 -0.79 10.65
C GLY A 122 13.40 0.51 10.22
N ALA A 123 13.82 0.64 8.96
CA ALA A 123 14.43 1.87 8.47
C ALA A 123 13.41 3.02 8.41
N HIS A 124 13.85 4.23 8.76
CA HIS A 124 13.01 5.44 8.73
C HIS A 124 13.34 6.27 7.48
N PHE A 125 12.40 6.38 6.54
CA PHE A 125 12.51 7.18 5.32
C PHE A 125 11.53 8.37 5.31
N HIS A 126 11.02 8.79 6.48
CA HIS A 126 10.06 9.88 6.55
C HIS A 126 10.58 11.14 5.80
N SER A 127 9.78 11.69 4.89
CA SER A 127 10.15 12.83 4.04
C SER A 127 11.43 12.65 3.19
N ALA A 128 11.95 11.43 3.03
CA ALA A 128 13.16 11.17 2.23
C ALA A 128 12.91 11.26 0.73
N ASN A 129 13.91 11.73 -0.02
CA ASN A 129 13.84 11.79 -1.48
C ASN A 129 14.42 10.51 -2.10
N LEU A 130 13.55 9.56 -2.40
CA LEU A 130 13.87 8.25 -2.99
C LEU A 130 13.57 8.18 -4.50
N ARG A 131 13.51 9.33 -5.18
CA ARG A 131 13.17 9.38 -6.61
C ARG A 131 14.13 8.50 -7.42
N ALA A 132 13.57 7.62 -8.23
CA ALA A 132 14.33 6.65 -9.03
C ALA A 132 15.24 5.70 -8.23
N ALA A 133 15.05 5.57 -6.92
CA ALA A 133 15.77 4.59 -6.12
C ALA A 133 15.41 3.15 -6.55
N VAL A 134 16.35 2.23 -6.34
CA VAL A 134 16.25 0.83 -6.77
C VAL A 134 16.32 -0.08 -5.56
N PHE A 135 15.19 -0.74 -5.29
CA PHE A 135 14.96 -1.69 -4.23
C PHE A 135 14.72 -3.06 -4.87
N ILE A 136 15.76 -3.91 -4.91
CA ILE A 136 15.64 -5.28 -5.43
C ILE A 136 16.05 -6.24 -4.34
N ASN A 137 15.18 -7.21 -4.04
CA ASN A 137 15.40 -8.24 -3.02
C ASN A 137 15.80 -7.65 -1.65
N VAL A 138 15.18 -6.51 -1.29
CA VAL A 138 15.39 -5.84 0.00
C VAL A 138 14.41 -6.34 1.05
N ASN A 139 14.86 -6.36 2.30
CA ASN A 139 13.94 -6.50 3.42
C ASN A 139 13.51 -5.11 3.91
N LEU A 140 12.27 -4.72 3.62
CA LEU A 140 11.66 -3.45 4.03
C LEU A 140 10.62 -3.63 5.14
N LYS A 141 10.62 -4.77 5.84
CA LYS A 141 9.66 -5.02 6.90
C LYS A 141 9.76 -3.94 7.99
N ASP A 142 8.63 -3.42 8.41
CA ASP A 142 8.48 -2.36 9.42
C ASP A 142 9.18 -1.04 9.02
N ALA A 143 9.54 -0.84 7.74
CA ALA A 143 10.13 0.42 7.28
C ALA A 143 9.07 1.50 7.12
N ASP A 144 9.38 2.73 7.52
CA ASP A 144 8.48 3.88 7.44
C ASP A 144 8.81 4.73 6.22
N PHE A 145 7.82 4.95 5.35
CA PHE A 145 7.93 5.78 4.14
C PHE A 145 7.02 7.01 4.18
N GLY A 146 6.45 7.39 5.32
CA GLY A 146 5.55 8.55 5.43
C GLY A 146 6.13 9.79 4.74
N GLU A 147 5.34 10.41 3.87
CA GLU A 147 5.74 11.57 3.05
C GLU A 147 6.97 11.37 2.13
N ALA A 148 7.48 10.14 1.98
CA ALA A 148 8.62 9.87 1.11
C ALA A 148 8.27 10.00 -0.37
N MET A 149 9.25 10.44 -1.17
CA MET A 149 9.11 10.60 -2.61
C MET A 149 9.73 9.41 -3.35
N LEU A 150 8.91 8.41 -3.72
CA LEU A 150 9.33 7.23 -4.47
C LEU A 150 8.99 7.33 -5.96
N SER A 151 8.86 8.54 -6.51
CA SER A 151 8.48 8.68 -7.91
C SER A 151 9.51 8.02 -8.85
N ASN A 152 9.05 7.18 -9.77
CA ASN A 152 9.88 6.35 -10.65
C ASN A 152 10.80 5.35 -9.93
N ALA A 153 10.58 5.07 -8.63
CA ALA A 153 11.33 4.04 -7.92
C ALA A 153 11.00 2.66 -8.50
N LYS A 154 11.96 1.73 -8.36
CA LYS A 154 11.78 0.33 -8.72
C LYS A 154 11.82 -0.49 -7.45
N ILE A 155 10.70 -1.12 -7.09
CA ILE A 155 10.58 -2.03 -5.97
C ILE A 155 10.18 -3.37 -6.56
N THR A 156 11.11 -4.32 -6.54
CA THR A 156 10.89 -5.64 -7.13
C THR A 156 11.40 -6.73 -6.20
N SER A 157 10.61 -7.78 -6.06
CA SER A 157 10.92 -8.96 -5.27
C SER A 157 11.02 -10.19 -6.15
N PHE A 158 12.07 -10.98 -5.95
CA PHE A 158 12.15 -12.35 -6.46
C PHE A 158 12.17 -13.32 -5.27
N GLY A 159 11.09 -13.31 -4.47
CA GLY A 159 10.84 -14.23 -3.35
C GLY A 159 10.52 -13.51 -2.03
N HIS A 160 9.33 -13.78 -1.47
CA HIS A 160 8.83 -13.39 -0.14
C HIS A 160 9.46 -12.14 0.52
N THR A 161 9.60 -11.02 -0.19
CA THR A 161 9.85 -9.74 0.50
C THR A 161 8.50 -9.23 0.96
N ASN A 162 8.12 -9.57 2.19
CA ASN A 162 6.97 -8.93 2.83
C ASN A 162 7.35 -7.46 3.07
N LEU A 163 6.81 -6.55 2.26
CA LEU A 163 6.78 -5.14 2.60
C LEU A 163 5.59 -5.00 3.58
N VAL A 164 5.84 -5.26 4.86
CA VAL A 164 5.00 -4.66 5.90
C VAL A 164 5.52 -3.25 6.01
N VAL A 165 4.90 -2.35 5.28
CA VAL A 165 5.28 -0.95 5.30
C VAL A 165 4.58 -0.31 6.48
N GLY A 166 5.29 0.58 7.17
CA GLY A 166 4.69 1.50 8.12
C GLY A 166 3.68 2.43 7.42
N PRO A 167 3.26 3.53 8.08
CA PRO A 167 2.29 4.46 7.52
C PRO A 167 2.70 4.93 6.11
N LEU A 168 1.77 4.90 5.16
CA LEU A 168 1.99 5.39 3.79
C LEU A 168 1.41 6.80 3.57
N ASP A 169 1.08 7.51 4.64
CA ASP A 169 0.50 8.85 4.57
C ASP A 169 1.34 9.80 3.72
N GLY A 170 0.71 10.41 2.72
CA GLY A 170 1.36 11.33 1.78
C GLY A 170 2.45 10.72 0.91
N THR A 171 2.69 9.40 0.97
CA THR A 171 3.75 8.74 0.20
C THR A 171 3.44 8.80 -1.30
N SER A 172 4.46 9.11 -2.10
CA SER A 172 4.32 9.22 -3.56
C SER A 172 5.00 8.06 -4.29
N PHE A 173 4.21 7.13 -4.81
CA PHE A 173 4.61 6.05 -5.72
C PHE A 173 4.37 6.42 -7.20
N GLU A 174 4.33 7.71 -7.54
CA GLU A 174 4.00 8.11 -8.91
C GLU A 174 4.97 7.52 -9.93
N ARG A 175 4.45 6.80 -10.93
CA ARG A 175 5.24 6.07 -11.94
C ARG A 175 6.20 5.03 -11.34
N ALA A 176 6.01 4.62 -10.10
CA ALA A 176 6.81 3.55 -9.50
C ALA A 176 6.49 2.21 -10.16
N ASN A 177 7.50 1.36 -10.26
CA ASN A 177 7.34 -0.04 -10.62
C ASN A 177 7.27 -0.84 -9.32
N LEU A 178 6.10 -1.39 -9.02
CA LEU A 178 5.80 -2.21 -7.85
C LEU A 178 5.48 -3.65 -8.26
N VAL A 179 5.87 -4.08 -9.46
CA VAL A 179 5.50 -5.39 -10.00
C VAL A 179 5.93 -6.52 -9.06
N ASN A 180 4.96 -7.38 -8.72
CA ASN A 180 5.11 -8.50 -7.77
C ASN A 180 5.60 -8.08 -6.36
N ALA A 181 5.41 -6.82 -5.98
CA ALA A 181 5.63 -6.39 -4.61
C ALA A 181 4.50 -6.89 -3.70
N GLU A 182 4.77 -7.02 -2.40
CA GLU A 182 3.75 -7.31 -1.39
C GLU A 182 3.71 -6.14 -0.42
N ILE A 183 2.62 -5.38 -0.38
CA ILE A 183 2.44 -4.21 0.47
C ILE A 183 1.33 -4.49 1.47
N SER A 184 1.64 -4.33 2.75
CA SER A 184 0.68 -4.33 3.83
C SER A 184 1.00 -3.22 4.81
N ALA A 185 -0.01 -2.66 5.45
CA ALA A 185 0.12 -1.72 6.55
C ALA A 185 -0.89 -2.13 7.63
N GLN A 186 -0.81 -1.53 8.81
CA GLN A 186 -1.79 -1.74 9.88
C GLN A 186 -2.48 -0.43 10.25
N GLU A 187 -2.06 0.68 9.62
CA GLU A 187 -2.55 2.01 9.92
C GLU A 187 -3.19 2.63 8.67
N PRO A 188 -4.23 3.47 8.86
CA PRO A 188 -4.83 4.23 7.78
C PRO A 188 -3.80 5.11 7.10
N SER A 189 -3.70 4.95 5.79
CA SER A 189 -2.79 5.69 4.94
C SER A 189 -3.59 6.67 4.07
N ALA A 190 -3.53 7.94 4.44
CA ALA A 190 -4.23 8.99 3.73
C ALA A 190 -3.38 9.61 2.63
N LYS A 191 -4.01 9.95 1.51
CA LYS A 191 -3.42 10.75 0.42
C LYS A 191 -2.18 10.10 -0.25
N THR A 192 -2.01 8.79 -0.15
CA THR A 192 -0.98 8.06 -0.89
C THR A 192 -1.26 8.18 -2.39
N SER A 193 -0.22 8.41 -3.20
CA SER A 193 -0.34 8.56 -4.65
C SER A 193 0.29 7.37 -5.38
N PHE A 194 -0.51 6.63 -6.14
CA PHE A 194 -0.09 5.57 -7.05
C PHE A 194 -0.27 5.97 -8.53
N VAL A 195 -0.33 7.27 -8.81
CA VAL A 195 -0.60 7.79 -10.16
C VAL A 195 0.41 7.23 -11.16
N ARG A 196 -0.10 6.54 -12.19
CA ARG A 196 0.69 5.85 -13.23
C ARG A 196 1.67 4.80 -12.69
N ALA A 197 1.48 4.30 -11.47
CA ALA A 197 2.27 3.21 -10.91
C ALA A 197 1.88 1.88 -11.58
N SER A 198 2.85 0.98 -11.69
CA SER A 198 2.60 -0.41 -12.11
C SER A 198 2.46 -1.28 -10.87
N LEU A 199 1.24 -1.77 -10.63
CA LEU A 199 0.86 -2.68 -9.54
C LEU A 199 0.62 -4.11 -10.04
N ILE A 200 1.22 -4.47 -11.19
CA ILE A 200 0.98 -5.77 -11.83
C ILE A 200 1.44 -6.89 -10.91
N GLY A 201 0.56 -7.85 -10.62
CA GLY A 201 0.87 -8.97 -9.72
C GLY A 201 1.18 -8.57 -8.28
N THR A 202 0.95 -7.30 -7.92
CA THR A 202 1.20 -6.81 -6.56
C THR A 202 0.20 -7.42 -5.61
N LYS A 203 0.65 -7.75 -4.40
CA LYS A 203 -0.23 -8.19 -3.31
C LYS A 203 -0.44 -7.04 -2.35
N LEU A 204 -1.67 -6.59 -2.22
CA LEU A 204 -2.07 -5.57 -1.26
C LEU A 204 -2.88 -6.26 -0.17
N SER A 205 -2.50 -6.10 1.10
CA SER A 205 -3.29 -6.66 2.19
C SER A 205 -3.35 -5.78 3.43
N GLN A 206 -4.49 -5.77 4.11
CA GLN A 206 -4.69 -5.03 5.38
C GLN A 206 -4.49 -3.51 5.24
N LEU A 207 -4.67 -2.94 4.04
CA LEU A 207 -4.49 -1.51 3.81
C LEU A 207 -5.81 -0.76 3.95
N VAL A 208 -5.79 0.33 4.72
CA VAL A 208 -6.85 1.34 4.73
C VAL A 208 -6.35 2.56 3.96
N LEU A 209 -6.90 2.79 2.77
CA LEU A 209 -6.49 3.83 1.82
C LEU A 209 -7.59 4.88 1.71
N THR A 210 -7.36 6.05 2.31
CA THR A 210 -8.31 7.16 2.26
C THR A 210 -7.80 8.26 1.35
N LYS A 211 -8.60 8.65 0.35
CA LYS A 211 -8.24 9.69 -0.64
C LYS A 211 -6.93 9.38 -1.38
N ALA A 212 -6.64 8.10 -1.58
CA ALA A 212 -5.52 7.68 -2.40
C ALA A 212 -5.84 7.94 -3.89
N ARG A 213 -4.78 8.22 -4.66
CA ARG A 213 -4.89 8.54 -6.09
C ARG A 213 -4.36 7.40 -6.93
N PHE A 214 -5.17 6.87 -7.84
CA PHE A 214 -4.82 5.75 -8.70
C PHE A 214 -4.91 6.07 -10.19
N GLU A 215 -4.93 7.36 -10.56
CA GLU A 215 -5.09 7.77 -11.96
C GLU A 215 -3.99 7.17 -12.86
N GLY A 216 -4.40 6.43 -13.89
CA GLY A 216 -3.53 5.71 -14.82
C GLY A 216 -2.71 4.57 -14.21
N ALA A 217 -3.04 4.13 -12.99
CA ALA A 217 -2.37 2.99 -12.37
C ALA A 217 -2.78 1.67 -13.04
N ASP A 218 -1.85 0.72 -13.07
CA ASP A 218 -2.08 -0.60 -13.65
C ASP A 218 -2.21 -1.66 -12.56
N PHE A 219 -3.44 -2.11 -12.28
CA PHE A 219 -3.77 -3.18 -11.33
C PHE A 219 -3.84 -4.56 -11.97
N SER A 220 -3.31 -4.76 -13.17
CA SER A 220 -3.48 -6.04 -13.86
C SER A 220 -2.93 -7.20 -13.02
N TYR A 221 -3.73 -8.23 -12.78
CA TYR A 221 -3.37 -9.39 -11.93
C TYR A 221 -2.99 -9.03 -10.49
N MET A 222 -3.35 -7.85 -9.99
CA MET A 222 -3.13 -7.45 -8.60
C MET A 222 -4.04 -8.29 -7.68
N GLU A 223 -3.51 -8.72 -6.54
CA GLU A 223 -4.26 -9.44 -5.49
C GLU A 223 -4.46 -8.54 -4.27
N GLY A 224 -5.69 -8.09 -4.03
CA GLY A 224 -6.12 -7.33 -2.87
C GLY A 224 -6.89 -8.19 -1.87
N LYS A 225 -6.49 -8.19 -0.60
CA LYS A 225 -7.25 -8.85 0.48
C LYS A 225 -7.40 -7.95 1.70
N HIS A 226 -8.60 -7.86 2.27
CA HIS A 226 -8.83 -7.00 3.45
C HIS A 226 -8.37 -5.56 3.21
N LEU A 227 -8.76 -5.00 2.07
CA LEU A 227 -8.50 -3.60 1.74
C LEU A 227 -9.72 -2.77 2.07
N GLU A 228 -9.52 -1.61 2.69
CA GLU A 228 -10.55 -0.57 2.83
C GLU A 228 -10.14 0.63 1.97
N ILE A 229 -10.91 0.95 0.95
CA ILE A 229 -10.58 2.00 -0.03
C ILE A 229 -11.69 3.04 0.00
N ASP A 230 -11.40 4.21 0.57
CA ASP A 230 -12.37 5.28 0.77
C ASP A 230 -12.02 6.54 -0.04
N SER A 231 -13.01 7.07 -0.76
CA SER A 231 -12.92 8.37 -1.43
C SER A 231 -11.73 8.47 -2.39
N CYS A 232 -11.36 7.35 -3.02
CA CYS A 232 -10.23 7.27 -3.94
C CYS A 232 -10.63 7.62 -5.37
N SER A 233 -9.67 8.16 -6.13
CA SER A 233 -9.85 8.59 -7.51
C SER A 233 -9.21 7.61 -8.50
N PHE A 234 -9.98 7.30 -9.55
CA PHE A 234 -9.57 6.50 -10.69
C PHE A 234 -9.92 7.28 -11.97
N ASP A 235 -9.19 7.03 -13.04
CA ASP A 235 -9.46 7.62 -14.36
C ASP A 235 -9.59 6.53 -15.44
N TYR A 236 -9.99 6.93 -16.65
CA TYR A 236 -10.17 6.00 -17.78
C TYR A 236 -8.89 5.28 -18.24
N LEU A 237 -7.72 5.70 -17.76
CA LEU A 237 -6.44 5.06 -18.04
C LEU A 237 -6.13 3.94 -17.03
N THR A 238 -6.87 3.87 -15.94
CA THR A 238 -6.68 2.85 -14.90
C THR A 238 -7.15 1.49 -15.40
N THR A 239 -6.32 0.45 -15.24
CA THR A 239 -6.61 -0.92 -15.69
C THR A 239 -6.79 -1.87 -14.51
N PHE A 240 -7.81 -2.73 -14.58
CA PHE A 240 -8.13 -3.75 -13.57
C PHE A 240 -8.11 -5.18 -14.15
N SER A 241 -7.43 -5.40 -15.28
CA SER A 241 -7.53 -6.67 -16.01
C SER A 241 -7.02 -7.84 -15.16
N GLY A 242 -7.92 -8.77 -14.83
CA GLY A 242 -7.59 -9.91 -13.97
C GLY A 242 -7.24 -9.53 -12.52
N ALA A 243 -7.56 -8.30 -12.08
CA ALA A 243 -7.40 -7.91 -10.69
C ALA A 243 -8.37 -8.69 -9.80
N ILE A 244 -7.90 -9.08 -8.62
CA ILE A 244 -8.63 -9.88 -7.65
C ILE A 244 -8.72 -9.09 -6.36
N PHE A 245 -9.94 -8.86 -5.88
CA PHE A 245 -10.23 -8.31 -4.57
C PHE A 245 -11.11 -9.31 -3.82
N GLU A 246 -10.64 -9.72 -2.65
CA GLU A 246 -11.38 -10.62 -1.76
C GLU A 246 -11.49 -9.97 -0.38
N ASP A 247 -12.66 -10.05 0.25
CA ASP A 247 -12.87 -9.55 1.61
C ASP A 247 -12.50 -8.06 1.73
N CYS A 248 -12.84 -7.26 0.71
CA CYS A 248 -12.50 -5.84 0.61
C CYS A 248 -13.71 -4.93 0.80
N GLU A 249 -13.44 -3.67 1.11
CA GLU A 249 -14.42 -2.62 1.27
C GLU A 249 -14.04 -1.43 0.38
N PHE A 250 -15.00 -0.94 -0.40
CA PHE A 250 -14.85 0.27 -1.20
C PHE A 250 -15.97 1.26 -0.90
N SER A 251 -15.59 2.49 -0.59
CA SER A 251 -16.55 3.52 -0.22
C SER A 251 -16.30 4.83 -0.96
N ARG A 252 -17.40 5.49 -1.36
CA ARG A 252 -17.36 6.82 -2.00
C ARG A 252 -16.42 6.90 -3.21
N MET A 253 -16.27 5.80 -3.96
CA MET A 253 -15.42 5.77 -5.14
C MET A 253 -16.10 6.42 -6.33
N ASN A 254 -15.29 7.05 -7.19
CA ASN A 254 -15.72 7.45 -8.52
C ASN A 254 -15.09 6.54 -9.58
N SER A 255 -15.92 5.66 -10.13
CA SER A 255 -15.57 4.66 -11.14
C SER A 255 -16.43 4.79 -12.40
N GLN A 256 -16.94 6.00 -12.67
CA GLN A 256 -17.78 6.28 -13.82
C GLN A 256 -17.09 5.91 -15.14
N GLY A 257 -17.75 5.07 -15.94
CA GLY A 257 -17.27 4.64 -17.26
C GLY A 257 -16.00 3.76 -17.25
N LEU A 258 -15.53 3.30 -16.08
CA LEU A 258 -14.34 2.46 -16.01
C LEU A 258 -14.59 1.08 -16.58
N ARG A 259 -13.52 0.50 -17.16
CA ARG A 259 -13.52 -0.90 -17.61
C ARG A 259 -12.90 -1.79 -16.54
N MET A 260 -13.73 -2.62 -15.94
CA MET A 260 -13.42 -3.62 -14.93
C MET A 260 -13.88 -5.02 -15.41
N ASP A 261 -13.75 -5.28 -16.70
CA ASP A 261 -14.14 -6.56 -17.29
C ASP A 261 -13.27 -7.71 -16.74
N GLY A 262 -13.91 -8.79 -16.29
CA GLY A 262 -13.24 -9.95 -15.70
C GLY A 262 -12.65 -9.73 -14.31
N ILE A 263 -12.96 -8.61 -13.64
CA ILE A 263 -12.51 -8.37 -12.26
C ILE A 263 -13.13 -9.40 -11.30
N THR A 264 -12.40 -9.77 -10.25
CA THR A 264 -12.96 -10.53 -9.13
C THR A 264 -13.15 -9.60 -7.94
N LEU A 265 -14.38 -9.51 -7.42
CA LEU A 265 -14.77 -8.73 -6.24
C LEU A 265 -15.56 -9.63 -5.28
N ARG A 266 -14.97 -10.76 -4.85
CA ARG A 266 -15.66 -11.75 -4.01
C ARG A 266 -15.73 -11.26 -2.56
N ARG A 267 -16.87 -11.47 -1.88
CA ARG A 267 -17.07 -11.04 -0.48
C ARG A 267 -16.65 -9.58 -0.26
N THR A 268 -16.93 -8.73 -1.25
CA THR A 268 -16.49 -7.35 -1.26
C THR A 268 -17.70 -6.45 -1.13
N THR A 269 -17.63 -5.46 -0.26
CA THR A 269 -18.69 -4.46 -0.06
C THR A 269 -18.32 -3.16 -0.78
N ILE A 270 -19.23 -2.66 -1.61
CA ILE A 270 -19.10 -1.39 -2.33
C ILE A 270 -20.27 -0.52 -1.94
N PHE A 271 -20.00 0.62 -1.29
CA PHE A 271 -21.06 1.51 -0.82
C PHE A 271 -20.85 2.98 -1.15
N PHE A 272 -21.95 3.71 -1.34
CA PHE A 272 -21.97 5.14 -1.71
C PHE A 272 -21.12 5.51 -2.94
N SER A 273 -20.92 4.59 -3.87
CA SER A 273 -19.97 4.75 -4.99
C SER A 273 -20.67 5.01 -6.33
N ASN A 274 -19.98 5.72 -7.22
CA ASN A 274 -20.43 5.98 -8.59
C ASN A 274 -19.80 4.98 -9.56
N LEU A 275 -20.64 4.14 -10.14
CA LEU A 275 -20.35 3.12 -11.15
C LEU A 275 -21.14 3.38 -12.45
N GLU A 276 -21.61 4.62 -12.68
CA GLU A 276 -22.41 4.94 -13.85
C GLU A 276 -21.66 4.60 -15.15
N GLY A 277 -22.29 3.78 -16.01
CA GLY A 277 -21.71 3.35 -17.27
C GLY A 277 -20.46 2.47 -17.15
N ALA A 278 -20.09 2.02 -15.94
CA ALA A 278 -18.95 1.14 -15.75
C ALA A 278 -19.19 -0.23 -16.41
N SER A 279 -18.13 -0.82 -16.94
CA SER A 279 -18.15 -2.16 -17.54
C SER A 279 -17.59 -3.15 -16.53
N LEU A 280 -18.42 -4.10 -16.10
CA LEU A 280 -18.10 -5.20 -15.19
C LEU A 280 -18.41 -6.51 -15.90
N ARG A 281 -18.10 -6.64 -17.20
CA ARG A 281 -18.50 -7.82 -17.97
C ARG A 281 -17.70 -9.04 -17.55
N ASN A 282 -18.35 -10.19 -17.47
CA ASN A 282 -17.75 -11.44 -17.02
C ASN A 282 -17.02 -11.31 -15.67
N ALA A 283 -17.45 -10.36 -14.83
CA ALA A 283 -16.87 -10.18 -13.50
C ALA A 283 -17.34 -11.29 -12.56
N ASP A 284 -16.52 -11.58 -11.57
CA ASP A 284 -16.85 -12.51 -10.50
C ASP A 284 -17.19 -11.72 -9.24
N LEU A 285 -18.49 -11.55 -9.00
CA LEU A 285 -19.05 -10.71 -7.93
C LEU A 285 -19.77 -11.57 -6.90
N ALA A 286 -19.47 -12.87 -6.85
CA ALA A 286 -20.15 -13.79 -5.94
C ALA A 286 -20.02 -13.30 -4.50
N THR A 287 -21.15 -13.24 -3.78
CA THR A 287 -21.24 -12.74 -2.40
C THR A 287 -20.76 -11.31 -2.20
N ALA A 288 -20.69 -10.50 -3.26
CA ALA A 288 -20.43 -9.07 -3.16
C ALA A 288 -21.69 -8.32 -2.71
N GLU A 289 -21.50 -7.18 -2.06
CA GLU A 289 -22.58 -6.29 -1.62
C GLU A 289 -22.42 -4.92 -2.27
N PHE A 290 -23.48 -4.42 -2.89
CA PHE A 290 -23.54 -3.11 -3.53
C PHE A 290 -24.61 -2.25 -2.84
N VAL A 291 -24.18 -1.36 -1.96
CA VAL A 291 -25.07 -0.60 -1.07
C VAL A 291 -25.12 0.88 -1.45
N LYS A 292 -26.30 1.38 -1.83
CA LYS A 292 -26.52 2.79 -2.19
C LYS A 292 -25.56 3.30 -3.28
N ILE A 293 -25.32 2.47 -4.29
CA ILE A 293 -24.47 2.80 -5.43
C ILE A 293 -25.27 3.51 -6.55
N GLN A 294 -24.58 4.33 -7.35
CA GLN A 294 -25.08 4.86 -8.62
C GLN A 294 -24.51 4.03 -9.77
N ALA A 295 -25.27 3.12 -10.35
CA ALA A 295 -24.83 2.20 -11.41
C ALA A 295 -25.75 2.22 -12.63
N SER A 296 -26.36 3.37 -12.92
CA SER A 296 -27.12 3.57 -14.14
C SER A 296 -26.26 3.24 -15.36
N ARG A 297 -26.82 2.47 -16.30
CA ARG A 297 -26.14 2.02 -17.54
C ARG A 297 -24.88 1.18 -17.31
N ALA A 298 -24.62 0.71 -16.09
CA ALA A 298 -23.53 -0.23 -15.84
C ALA A 298 -23.78 -1.55 -16.57
N ASP A 299 -22.70 -2.19 -17.01
CA ASP A 299 -22.74 -3.41 -17.81
C ASP A 299 -22.17 -4.60 -17.04
N PHE A 300 -23.06 -5.41 -16.46
CA PHE A 300 -22.71 -6.63 -15.74
C PHE A 300 -22.74 -7.87 -16.63
N THR A 301 -22.89 -7.72 -17.96
CA THR A 301 -23.09 -8.84 -18.88
C THR A 301 -22.17 -10.05 -18.62
N GLY A 302 -22.76 -11.24 -18.49
CA GLY A 302 -22.02 -12.50 -18.31
C GLY A 302 -21.40 -12.69 -16.92
N SER A 303 -21.65 -11.79 -15.97
CA SER A 303 -21.04 -11.87 -14.64
C SER A 303 -21.63 -12.95 -13.75
N LEU A 304 -20.83 -13.39 -12.79
CA LEU A 304 -21.23 -14.28 -11.71
C LEU A 304 -21.73 -13.44 -10.54
N LEU A 305 -23.05 -13.42 -10.33
CA LEU A 305 -23.75 -12.64 -9.29
C LEU A 305 -24.34 -13.54 -8.19
N ARG A 306 -23.69 -14.67 -7.91
CA ARG A 306 -24.22 -15.68 -6.97
C ARG A 306 -24.20 -15.14 -5.54
N GLY A 307 -25.35 -15.05 -4.89
CA GLY A 307 -25.47 -14.47 -3.56
C GLY A 307 -25.06 -12.99 -3.50
N THR A 308 -25.02 -12.29 -4.64
CA THR A 308 -24.69 -10.86 -4.68
C THR A 308 -25.90 -10.06 -4.18
N GLU A 309 -25.65 -9.03 -3.39
CA GLU A 309 -26.70 -8.15 -2.88
C GLU A 309 -26.59 -6.76 -3.51
N PHE A 310 -27.69 -6.26 -4.05
CA PHE A 310 -27.87 -4.88 -4.45
C PHE A 310 -28.89 -4.23 -3.50
N LEU A 311 -28.43 -3.33 -2.65
CA LEU A 311 -29.24 -2.69 -1.62
C LEU A 311 -29.34 -1.20 -1.91
N ARG A 312 -30.55 -0.70 -2.19
CA ARG A 312 -30.81 0.73 -2.48
C ARG A 312 -29.97 1.25 -3.65
N ALA A 313 -29.66 0.39 -4.62
CA ALA A 313 -28.85 0.73 -5.77
C ALA A 313 -29.69 1.38 -6.87
N VAL A 314 -29.11 2.37 -7.57
CA VAL A 314 -29.70 2.97 -8.77
C VAL A 314 -29.13 2.24 -9.98
N LEU A 315 -29.94 1.43 -10.65
CA LEU A 315 -29.55 0.49 -11.71
C LEU A 315 -30.31 0.76 -13.02
N VAL A 316 -30.66 2.03 -13.26
CA VAL A 316 -31.46 2.44 -14.43
C VAL A 316 -30.72 2.09 -15.72
N GLY A 317 -31.32 1.27 -16.58
CA GLY A 317 -30.72 0.81 -17.83
C GLY A 317 -29.47 -0.07 -17.66
N ALA A 318 -29.23 -0.60 -16.45
CA ALA A 318 -28.13 -1.53 -16.21
C ALA A 318 -28.36 -2.85 -16.95
N LYS A 319 -27.28 -3.50 -17.41
CA LYS A 319 -27.34 -4.74 -18.17
C LYS A 319 -26.93 -5.92 -17.30
N PHE A 320 -27.85 -6.86 -17.12
CA PHE A 320 -27.66 -8.15 -16.46
C PHE A 320 -27.75 -9.32 -17.45
N TRP A 321 -27.54 -9.04 -18.75
CA TRP A 321 -27.66 -10.06 -19.80
C TRP A 321 -26.73 -11.24 -19.55
N LYS A 322 -27.26 -12.47 -19.59
CA LYS A 322 -26.52 -13.72 -19.32
C LYS A 322 -25.80 -13.77 -17.97
N CYS A 323 -26.20 -12.98 -16.99
CA CYS A 323 -25.65 -13.10 -15.64
C CYS A 323 -26.13 -14.39 -14.96
N ASP A 324 -25.30 -14.95 -14.09
CA ASP A 324 -25.71 -15.94 -13.10
C ASP A 324 -26.20 -15.22 -11.86
N VAL A 325 -27.52 -15.15 -11.67
CA VAL A 325 -28.16 -14.42 -10.55
C VAL A 325 -28.67 -15.33 -9.43
N PHE A 326 -28.04 -16.49 -9.26
CA PHE A 326 -28.48 -17.44 -8.23
C PHE A 326 -28.42 -16.88 -6.82
N GLU A 327 -29.55 -16.89 -6.12
CA GLU A 327 -29.70 -16.30 -4.78
C GLU A 327 -29.26 -14.82 -4.73
N CYS A 328 -29.36 -14.10 -5.85
CA CYS A 328 -29.05 -12.67 -5.92
C CYS A 328 -30.21 -11.86 -5.33
N VAL A 329 -29.90 -10.81 -4.58
CA VAL A 329 -30.88 -10.01 -3.84
C VAL A 329 -30.87 -8.58 -4.38
N PHE A 330 -32.05 -8.07 -4.73
CA PHE A 330 -32.27 -6.67 -5.08
C PHE A 330 -33.28 -6.07 -4.11
N ILE A 331 -32.84 -5.22 -3.18
CA ILE A 331 -33.71 -4.56 -2.19
C ILE A 331 -33.70 -3.06 -2.42
N ASP A 332 -34.87 -2.43 -2.41
CA ASP A 332 -35.09 -0.99 -2.62
C ASP A 332 -34.37 -0.42 -3.87
N CYS A 333 -34.17 -1.24 -4.90
CA CYS A 333 -33.41 -0.84 -6.08
C CYS A 333 -34.26 -0.07 -7.10
N THR A 334 -33.65 0.84 -7.85
CA THR A 334 -34.28 1.44 -9.05
C THR A 334 -33.86 0.67 -10.29
N LEU A 335 -34.80 -0.03 -10.93
CA LEU A 335 -34.54 -0.97 -12.04
C LEU A 335 -35.18 -0.55 -13.37
N ASP A 336 -35.58 0.71 -13.51
CA ASP A 336 -36.18 1.21 -14.76
C ASP A 336 -35.27 0.89 -15.96
N LEU A 337 -35.82 0.23 -16.98
CA LEU A 337 -35.11 -0.19 -18.20
C LEU A 337 -33.93 -1.15 -17.99
N ALA A 338 -33.73 -1.71 -16.79
CA ALA A 338 -32.70 -2.74 -16.57
C ALA A 338 -33.00 -4.00 -17.41
N ASP A 339 -31.95 -4.62 -17.94
CA ASP A 339 -32.06 -5.76 -18.86
C ASP A 339 -31.56 -7.06 -18.23
N PHE A 340 -32.49 -7.93 -17.82
CA PHE A 340 -32.24 -9.28 -17.30
C PHE A 340 -32.49 -10.36 -18.35
N SER A 341 -32.55 -10.00 -19.64
CA SER A 341 -32.73 -10.97 -20.72
C SER A 341 -31.65 -12.06 -20.67
N ALA A 342 -32.04 -13.32 -20.81
CA ALA A 342 -31.16 -14.48 -20.72
C ALA A 342 -30.37 -14.60 -19.39
N ALA A 343 -30.73 -13.88 -18.32
CA ALA A 343 -30.19 -14.15 -17.00
C ALA A 343 -30.55 -15.58 -16.55
N MET A 344 -29.58 -16.26 -15.95
CA MET A 344 -29.71 -17.64 -15.51
C MET A 344 -30.15 -17.68 -14.04
N ARG A 345 -31.03 -18.64 -13.69
CA ARG A 345 -31.52 -18.85 -12.32
C ARG A 345 -32.25 -17.65 -11.71
N LEU A 346 -32.92 -16.86 -12.57
CA LEU A 346 -33.68 -15.69 -12.16
C LEU A 346 -34.78 -16.02 -11.14
N GLU A 347 -35.33 -17.23 -11.18
CA GLU A 347 -36.33 -17.74 -10.25
C GLU A 347 -35.87 -17.82 -8.78
N THR A 348 -34.55 -17.80 -8.55
CA THR A 348 -33.94 -17.83 -7.21
C THR A 348 -33.57 -16.45 -6.68
N ALA A 349 -33.69 -15.42 -7.51
CA ALA A 349 -33.35 -14.06 -7.12
C ALA A 349 -34.54 -13.37 -6.41
N GLU A 350 -34.23 -12.53 -5.43
CA GLU A 350 -35.20 -11.77 -4.67
C GLU A 350 -35.27 -10.33 -5.17
N PHE A 351 -36.50 -9.80 -5.31
CA PHE A 351 -36.73 -8.46 -5.86
C PHE A 351 -37.70 -7.65 -5.00
N THR A 352 -37.19 -6.54 -4.46
CA THR A 352 -37.94 -5.40 -3.94
C THR A 352 -37.41 -4.16 -4.64
N PHE A 353 -38.22 -3.50 -5.47
CA PHE A 353 -37.74 -2.39 -6.30
C PHE A 353 -38.76 -1.27 -6.44
N ILE A 354 -38.23 -0.09 -6.71
CA ILE A 354 -38.97 1.14 -6.97
C ILE A 354 -38.80 1.43 -8.46
N SER A 355 -39.78 1.07 -9.29
CA SER A 355 -39.73 1.33 -10.73
C SER A 355 -41.05 1.86 -11.28
N LYS A 356 -40.96 2.75 -12.26
CA LYS A 356 -42.12 3.22 -13.04
C LYS A 356 -42.45 2.23 -14.16
N GLU A 357 -41.41 1.60 -14.70
CA GLU A 357 -41.53 0.53 -15.71
C GLU A 357 -40.91 -0.76 -15.17
N PRO A 358 -41.49 -1.94 -15.45
CA PRO A 358 -40.88 -3.19 -15.05
C PRO A 358 -39.55 -3.42 -15.81
N PRO A 359 -38.55 -4.05 -15.18
CA PRO A 359 -37.33 -4.44 -15.87
C PRO A 359 -37.61 -5.41 -17.03
N ARG A 360 -36.76 -5.36 -18.06
CA ARG A 360 -36.87 -6.26 -19.23
C ARG A 360 -36.33 -7.63 -18.85
N SER A 361 -37.04 -8.69 -19.22
CA SER A 361 -36.60 -10.07 -19.02
C SER A 361 -37.22 -10.99 -20.07
N THR A 362 -36.50 -12.05 -20.43
CA THR A 362 -37.02 -13.15 -21.25
C THR A 362 -37.78 -14.19 -20.42
N ALA A 363 -37.54 -14.22 -19.10
CA ALA A 363 -38.20 -15.12 -18.15
C ALA A 363 -39.15 -14.34 -17.23
N ARG A 364 -40.15 -15.02 -16.66
CA ARG A 364 -41.08 -14.41 -15.71
C ARG A 364 -40.30 -14.00 -14.45
N MET A 365 -40.37 -12.72 -14.10
CA MET A 365 -39.74 -12.21 -12.88
C MET A 365 -40.48 -12.72 -11.63
N PRO A 366 -39.76 -13.18 -10.58
CA PRO A 366 -40.35 -13.46 -9.28
C PRO A 366 -40.63 -12.13 -8.56
N ILE A 367 -41.72 -11.45 -8.95
CA ILE A 367 -42.07 -10.13 -8.40
C ILE A 367 -42.97 -10.33 -7.17
N ALA A 368 -42.55 -9.85 -6.01
CA ALA A 368 -43.47 -9.41 -4.97
C ALA A 368 -43.93 -8.00 -5.35
N LEU A 369 -45.10 -7.88 -6.00
CA LEU A 369 -45.71 -6.58 -6.27
C LEU A 369 -46.18 -6.03 -4.93
N GLU A 370 -45.47 -5.07 -4.33
CA GLU A 370 -46.14 -4.15 -3.42
C GLU A 370 -46.93 -3.14 -4.26
N PRO A 371 -48.28 -3.13 -4.16
CA PRO A 371 -49.09 -2.20 -4.90
C PRO A 371 -49.00 -0.81 -4.26
N LYS A 372 -48.47 0.16 -5.01
CA LYS A 372 -48.71 1.62 -4.90
C LYS A 372 -49.32 2.15 -3.57
N LEU A 373 -48.51 2.69 -2.67
CA LEU A 373 -48.85 3.75 -1.70
C LEU A 373 -47.52 4.43 -1.30
N LEU A 374 -47.25 5.73 -1.32
CA LEU A 374 -48.01 6.96 -1.49
C LEU A 374 -47.02 8.06 -1.91
N LEU A 375 -47.40 8.86 -2.91
CA LEU A 375 -47.04 10.26 -2.96
C LEU A 375 -47.56 10.93 -1.67
N ALA A 376 -46.68 11.44 -0.81
CA ALA A 376 -46.90 12.67 -0.04
C ALA A 376 -45.71 12.95 0.88
N ASN A 377 -45.04 14.09 0.62
CA ASN A 377 -44.26 14.89 1.58
C ASN A 377 -42.94 14.21 2.03
N TRP A 378 -41.75 14.77 1.81
CA TRP A 378 -41.26 16.03 2.39
C TRP A 378 -39.80 16.30 1.89
N PRO A 379 -39.17 17.41 2.32
CA PRO A 379 -38.54 18.44 1.50
C PRO A 379 -37.16 18.13 0.88
#